data_AF-A0A1F6QGI7-F1
#
_entry.id   AF-A0A1F6QGI7-F1
#
_cell.length_a   1.000
_cell.length_b   1.000
_cell.length_c   1.000
_cell.angle_alpha   90.00
_cell.angle_beta   90.00
_cell.angle_gamma   90.00
#
_symmetry.space_group_name_H-M   'P 1'
#
loop_
_entity.id
_entity.type
_entity.pdbx_description
1 polymer ?
#
loop_
_entity_poly.entity_id
_entity_poly.type
_entity_poly.pdbx_seq_one_letter_code
_entity_poly.pdbx_strand_id
1 'polypeptide(L)'
;MLRIRRIHDALYPANQKVIIQVQDIIRAQFPSVKEEKIQQLTEQLHNPLKYKFRSILLVADNYKGSVDAFALLFHAPDLNFSFLDYIATKKGFSGR
;
A
#
# COMPACT_ATOMS: atom_id res chain seq x y z
N MET A 1 -2.35 12.55 -15.44
CA MET A 1 -3.27 12.98 -14.37
C MET A 1 -3.10 12.01 -13.22
N LEU A 2 -3.02 12.53 -11.99
CA LEU A 2 -2.85 11.74 -10.78
C LEU A 2 -4.23 11.23 -10.34
N ARG A 3 -4.40 9.92 -10.21
CA ARG A 3 -5.60 9.33 -9.59
C ARG A 3 -5.18 8.61 -8.31
N ILE A 4 -5.82 8.96 -7.20
CA ILE A 4 -5.65 8.26 -5.93
C ILE A 4 -6.89 7.39 -5.71
N ARG A 5 -6.69 6.09 -5.49
CA ARG A 5 -7.77 5.18 -5.15
C ARG A 5 -7.40 4.32 -3.94
N ARG A 6 -8.43 3.95 -3.17
CA ARG A 6 -8.29 3.03 -2.05
C ARG A 6 -8.46 1.60 -2.55
N ILE A 7 -7.50 0.74 -2.20
CA ILE A 7 -7.59 -0.70 -2.43
C ILE A 7 -8.15 -1.32 -1.15
N HIS A 8 -9.36 -1.86 -1.25
CA HIS A 8 -10.08 -2.49 -0.14
C HIS A 8 -9.94 -4.01 -0.12
N ASP A 9 -9.74 -4.61 -1.29
CA ASP A 9 -9.76 -6.05 -1.46
C ASP A 9 -8.71 -6.49 -2.48
N ALA A 10 -7.90 -7.46 -2.10
CA ALA A 10 -6.85 -8.02 -2.94
C ALA A 10 -7.32 -9.17 -3.84
N LEU A 11 -8.57 -9.61 -3.69
CA LEU A 11 -9.15 -10.73 -4.46
C LEU A 11 -9.40 -10.37 -5.93
N TYR A 12 -9.58 -9.08 -6.25
CA TYR A 12 -9.72 -8.64 -7.64
C TYR A 12 -8.38 -8.73 -8.39
N PRO A 13 -8.31 -9.38 -9.57
CA PRO A 13 -7.07 -9.54 -10.33
C PRO A 13 -6.35 -8.23 -10.67
N ALA A 14 -7.11 -7.15 -10.88
CA ALA A 14 -6.57 -5.81 -11.12
C ALA A 14 -5.83 -5.26 -9.88
N ASN A 15 -6.27 -5.64 -8.67
CA ASN A 15 -5.67 -5.19 -7.41
C ASN A 15 -4.44 -6.03 -7.05
N GLN A 16 -4.37 -7.30 -7.47
CA GLN A 16 -3.16 -8.12 -7.29
C GLN A 16 -1.94 -7.51 -8.01
N LYS A 17 -2.11 -7.05 -9.25
CA LYS A 17 -1.04 -6.37 -10.01
C LYS A 17 -0.59 -5.07 -9.33
N VAL A 18 -1.49 -4.38 -8.66
CA VAL A 18 -1.20 -3.17 -7.89
C VAL A 18 -0.40 -3.51 -6.63
N ILE A 19 -0.78 -4.55 -5.90
CA ILE A 19 -0.08 -5.00 -4.69
C ILE A 19 1.36 -5.41 -5.02
N ILE A 20 1.57 -6.15 -6.12
CA ILE A 20 2.93 -6.52 -6.59
C ILE A 20 3.77 -5.27 -6.84
N GLN A 21 3.22 -4.28 -7.56
CA GLN A 21 3.94 -3.02 -7.81
C GLN A 21 4.24 -2.25 -6.52
N VAL A 22 3.34 -2.27 -5.53
CA VAL A 22 3.59 -1.67 -4.22
C VAL A 22 4.74 -2.37 -3.49
N GLN A 23 4.77 -3.71 -3.49
CA GLN A 23 5.88 -4.47 -2.90
C GLN A 23 7.22 -4.12 -3.57
N ASP A 24 7.24 -3.97 -4.90
CA ASP A 24 8.45 -3.59 -5.62
C ASP A 24 8.93 -2.18 -5.25
N ILE A 25 8.00 -1.23 -5.06
CA ILE A 25 8.35 0.12 -4.58
C ILE A 25 8.92 0.04 -3.17
N ILE A 26 8.36 -0.79 -2.28
CA ILE A 26 8.89 -0.98 -0.92
C ILE A 26 10.30 -1.55 -0.98
N ARG A 27 10.55 -2.63 -1.74
CA ARG A 27 11.88 -3.22 -1.91
C ARG A 27 12.89 -2.20 -2.43
N ALA A 28 12.47 -1.34 -3.36
CA ALA A 28 13.35 -0.35 -3.98
C ALA A 28 13.68 0.85 -3.08
N GLN A 29 12.71 1.32 -2.27
CA GLN A 29 12.87 2.51 -1.42
C GLN A 29 13.30 2.19 0.01
N PHE A 30 12.97 1.02 0.52
CA PHE A 30 13.29 0.59 1.87
C PHE A 30 14.08 -0.73 1.84
N PRO A 31 15.34 -0.73 1.37
CA PRO A 31 16.14 -1.94 1.22
C PRO A 31 16.44 -2.65 2.55
N SER A 32 16.30 -1.95 3.68
CA SER A 32 16.46 -2.51 5.03
C SER A 32 15.23 -3.26 5.55
N VAL A 33 14.10 -3.21 4.84
CA VAL A 33 12.88 -3.95 5.22
C VAL A 33 13.04 -5.42 4.81
N LYS A 34 12.83 -6.32 5.77
CA LYS A 34 12.86 -7.77 5.51
C LYS A 34 11.74 -8.19 4.57
N GLU A 35 12.05 -9.08 3.64
CA GLU A 35 11.09 -9.64 2.68
C GLU A 35 9.86 -10.28 3.35
N GLU A 36 10.06 -10.92 4.50
CA GLU A 36 9.00 -11.46 5.36
C GLU A 36 7.95 -10.40 5.71
N LYS A 37 8.39 -9.18 6.05
CA LYS A 37 7.51 -8.06 6.41
C LYS A 37 6.76 -7.51 5.18
N ILE A 38 7.39 -7.56 4.01
CA ILE A 38 6.78 -7.18 2.72
C ILE A 38 5.69 -8.18 2.32
N GLN A 39 5.89 -9.48 2.57
CA GLN A 39 4.86 -10.50 2.35
C GLN A 39 3.70 -10.39 3.35
N GLN A 40 4.01 -10.15 4.63
CA GLN A 40 3.00 -9.94 5.68
C GLN A 40 2.08 -8.76 5.38
N LEU A 41 2.53 -7.74 4.64
CA LEU A 41 1.70 -6.61 4.22
C LEU A 41 0.50 -7.06 3.38
N THR A 42 0.68 -8.03 2.48
CA THR A 42 -0.42 -8.63 1.71
C THR A 42 -1.39 -9.38 2.61
N GLU A 43 -0.88 -10.12 3.61
CA GLU A 43 -1.72 -10.83 4.58
C GLU A 43 -2.51 -9.86 5.50
N GLN A 44 -1.90 -8.74 5.89
CA GLN A 44 -2.55 -7.68 6.68
C GLN A 44 -3.64 -6.93 5.89
N LEU A 45 -3.52 -6.87 4.56
CA LEU A 45 -4.57 -6.39 3.69
C LEU A 45 -5.69 -7.43 3.52
N HIS A 46 -5.36 -8.72 3.55
CA HIS A 46 -6.34 -9.81 3.47
C HIS A 46 -7.15 -10.00 4.76
N ASN A 47 -6.57 -9.74 5.94
CA ASN A 47 -7.23 -10.05 7.22
C ASN A 47 -7.27 -8.85 8.20
N PRO A 48 -8.14 -7.86 7.94
CA PRO A 48 -8.26 -6.66 8.79
C PRO A 48 -8.79 -6.96 10.21
N LEU A 49 -9.42 -8.12 10.43
CA LEU A 49 -10.03 -8.47 11.72
C LEU A 49 -9.04 -9.03 12.74
N LYS A 50 -7.89 -9.56 12.31
CA LYS A 50 -6.89 -10.12 13.23
C LYS A 50 -6.14 -9.05 14.03
N TYR A 51 -6.07 -7.80 13.54
CA TYR A 51 -5.18 -6.78 14.10
C TYR A 51 -5.87 -5.62 14.83
N LYS A 52 -7.20 -5.61 15.03
CA LYS A 52 -7.97 -4.47 15.60
C LYS A 52 -7.83 -3.13 14.85
N PHE A 53 -6.98 -3.06 13.82
CA PHE A 53 -6.77 -1.92 12.95
C PHE A 53 -7.31 -2.22 11.57
N ARG A 54 -7.99 -1.23 10.97
CA ARG A 54 -8.41 -1.30 9.57
C ARG A 54 -7.24 -0.86 8.69
N SER A 55 -6.63 -1.81 7.97
CA SER A 55 -5.62 -1.51 6.95
C SER A 55 -6.24 -0.75 5.77
N ILE A 56 -5.59 0.33 5.35
CA ILE A 56 -6.00 1.18 4.23
C ILE A 56 -4.80 1.35 3.31
N LEU A 57 -4.86 0.75 2.12
CA LEU A 57 -3.87 0.98 1.08
C LEU A 57 -4.40 2.01 0.09
N LEU A 58 -3.74 3.16 0.01
CA LEU A 58 -3.95 4.19 -0.98
C LEU A 58 -2.91 4.04 -2.08
N VAL A 59 -3.36 4.09 -3.33
CA VAL A 59 -2.50 3.91 -4.51
C VAL A 59 -2.72 5.09 -5.43
N ALA A 60 -1.63 5.73 -5.81
CA ALA A 60 -1.58 6.71 -6.88
C ALA A 60 -1.22 5.99 -8.18
N ASP A 61 -2.17 5.93 -9.12
CA ASP A 61 -1.96 5.34 -10.43
C ASP A 61 -2.18 6.33 -11.58
N ASN A 62 -1.50 6.06 -12.69
CA ASN A 62 -1.71 6.75 -13.95
C ASN A 62 -2.80 6.06 -14.79
N TYR A 63 -3.22 6.69 -15.90
CA TYR A 63 -4.24 6.14 -16.80
C TYR A 63 -3.90 4.75 -17.39
N LYS A 64 -2.64 4.33 -17.36
CA LYS A 64 -2.20 3.00 -17.80
C LYS A 64 -2.32 1.94 -16.69
N GLY A 65 -2.81 2.32 -15.50
CA GLY A 65 -2.93 1.44 -14.34
C GLY A 65 -1.60 1.10 -13.68
N SER A 66 -0.53 1.86 -13.96
CA SER A 66 0.75 1.69 -13.29
C SER A 66 0.80 2.56 -12.05
N VAL A 67 1.32 1.98 -10.96
CA VAL A 67 1.43 2.61 -9.65
C VAL A 67 2.65 3.53 -9.65
N ASP A 68 2.40 4.82 -9.46
CA ASP A 68 3.44 5.84 -9.33
C ASP A 68 3.81 6.06 -7.85
N ALA A 69 2.86 5.89 -6.93
CA ALA A 69 3.08 6.00 -5.49
C ALA A 69 2.04 5.22 -4.68
N PHE A 70 2.33 5.02 -3.39
CA PHE A 70 1.38 4.42 -2.45
C PHE A 70 1.53 4.98 -1.03
N ALA A 71 0.48 4.78 -0.23
CA ALA A 71 0.50 4.98 1.22
C ALA A 71 -0.27 3.85 1.91
N LEU A 72 0.31 3.28 2.97
CA LEU A 72 -0.32 2.29 3.84
C LEU A 72 -0.62 2.91 5.20
N LEU A 73 -1.90 2.88 5.59
CA LEU A 73 -2.37 3.40 6.85
C LEU A 73 -3.08 2.31 7.66
N PHE A 74 -2.95 2.38 8.97
CA PHE A 74 -3.72 1.60 9.93
C PHE A 74 -4.67 2.54 10.67
N HIS A 75 -5.97 2.37 10.45
CA HIS A 75 -6.99 3.17 11.12
C HIS A 75 -7.55 2.43 12.34
N ALA A 76 -7.46 3.06 13.51
CA ALA A 76 -7.99 2.57 14.77
C ALA A 76 -9.29 3.33 15.09
N PRO A 77 -10.48 2.80 14.70
CA PRO A 77 -11.73 3.50 14.93
C PRO A 77 -12.01 3.68 16.43
N ASP A 78 -11.63 2.72 17.25
CA ASP A 78 -11.88 2.74 18.71
C ASP A 78 -11.13 3.87 19.42
N LEU A 79 -9.98 4.29 18.87
CA LEU A 79 -9.09 5.30 19.45
C LEU A 79 -9.07 6.59 18.61
N ASN A 80 -9.90 6.69 17.56
CA ASN A 80 -10.00 7.83 16.65
C ASN A 80 -8.67 8.35 16.09
N PHE A 81 -7.74 7.44 15.77
CA PHE A 81 -6.48 7.82 15.12
C PHE A 81 -6.17 6.95 13.90
N SER A 82 -5.26 7.45 13.07
CA SER A 82 -4.70 6.73 11.92
C SER A 82 -3.19 6.79 11.99
N PHE A 83 -2.54 5.63 11.89
CA PHE A 83 -1.09 5.52 11.81
C PHE A 83 -0.66 5.32 10.36
N LEU A 84 0.28 6.15 9.89
CA LEU A 84 0.90 6.00 8.57
C LEU A 84 2.13 5.12 8.71
N ASP A 85 2.07 3.89 8.19
CA ASP A 85 3.18 2.92 8.30
C ASP A 85 4.20 3.14 7.18
N TYR A 86 3.74 3.21 5.94
CA TYR A 86 4.59 3.48 4.78
C TYR A 86 3.96 4.51 3.86
N ILE A 87 4.81 5.39 3.32
CA ILE A 87 4.49 6.25 2.19
C ILE A 87 5.72 6.33 1.30
N ALA A 88 5.55 6.04 0.01
CA ALA A 88 6.65 6.11 -0.93
C ALA A 88 6.14 6.27 -2.37
N THR A 89 7.00 6.88 -3.19
CA THR A 89 6.84 6.94 -4.63
C THR A 89 7.81 5.96 -5.29
N LYS A 90 7.49 5.57 -6.52
CA LYS A 90 8.44 4.92 -7.43
C LYS A 90 9.69 5.79 -7.59
N LYS A 91 10.86 5.17 -7.77
CA LYS A 91 12.11 5.91 -8.02
C LYS A 91 11.94 6.81 -9.25
N GLY A 92 12.39 8.07 -9.12
CA GLY A 92 12.28 9.09 -10.19
C GLY A 92 10.93 9.82 -10.25
N PHE A 93 10.01 9.56 -9.32
CA PHE A 93 8.72 10.27 -9.20
C PHE A 93 8.65 11.24 -8.00
N SER A 94 9.74 11.38 -7.24
CA SER A 94 9.84 12.34 -6.14
C SER A 94 9.96 13.78 -6.64
N GLY A 95 9.17 14.71 -6.10
CA GLY A 95 9.27 16.16 -6.37
C GLY A 95 8.65 16.61 -7.69
N ARG A 96 7.69 15.85 -8.22
CA ARG A 96 7.06 16.05 -9.53
C ARG A 96 5.69 16.71 -9.42
#